data_AF-F6I285-F1
#
_entry.id   AF-F6I285-F1
#
_cell.length_a   1.000
_cell.length_b   1.000
_cell.length_c   1.000
_cell.angle_alpha   90.00
_cell.angle_beta   90.00
_cell.angle_gamma   90.00
#
_symmetry.space_group_name_H-M   'P 1'
#
loop_
_entity.id
_entity.type
_entity.pdbx_description
1 polymer ?
#
loop_
_entity_poly.entity_id
_entity_poly.type
_entity_poly.pdbx_seq_one_letter_code
_entity_poly.pdbx_strand_id
1 'polypeptide(L)'
;MRGSRGECPTSNRCGDQGPLIQFPFRLKGQPHQCGYPGFVLSCTENNQIMLELPVSVKLLVKNIIYKSREIIVQNSDNCLVRQLRNLSLASSLFQFKFEGNVTFFNCSLLKTAESFAAHFIPCLSIC
;
A
#
# COMPACT_ATOMS: atom_id res chain seq x y z
N MET A 1 -25.45 -23.07 -20.54
CA MET A 1 -25.47 -22.42 -19.21
C MET A 1 -24.98 -23.38 -18.15
N ARG A 2 -23.78 -23.16 -17.58
CA ARG A 2 -23.40 -23.60 -16.23
C ARG A 2 -22.10 -22.88 -15.85
N GLY A 3 -22.25 -21.67 -15.29
CA GLY A 3 -21.12 -20.98 -14.66
C GLY A 3 -20.78 -21.75 -13.38
N SER A 4 -19.61 -22.37 -13.34
CA SER A 4 -19.07 -22.95 -12.12
C SER A 4 -19.13 -21.88 -11.03
N ARG A 5 -19.83 -22.14 -9.92
CA ARG A 5 -19.64 -21.37 -8.69
C ARG A 5 -18.18 -21.58 -8.30
N GLY A 6 -17.29 -20.70 -8.75
CA GLY A 6 -15.86 -20.82 -8.52
C GLY A 6 -15.61 -20.93 -7.02
N GLU A 7 -15.22 -22.12 -6.56
CA GLU A 7 -14.84 -22.33 -5.18
C GLU A 7 -13.70 -21.38 -4.84
N CYS A 8 -13.77 -20.79 -3.65
CA CYS A 8 -12.70 -19.94 -3.19
C CYS A 8 -11.50 -20.81 -2.80
N PRO A 9 -10.29 -20.52 -3.30
CA PRO A 9 -9.11 -21.28 -2.94
C PRO A 9 -8.95 -21.36 -1.43
N THR A 10 -8.51 -22.51 -0.94
CA THR A 10 -8.19 -22.72 0.48
C THR A 10 -6.89 -22.04 0.89
N SER A 11 -5.97 -21.82 -0.06
CA SER A 11 -4.73 -21.06 0.16
C SER A 11 -4.85 -19.62 -0.35
N ASN A 12 -4.78 -18.69 0.59
CA ASN A 12 -4.85 -17.25 0.34
C ASN A 12 -3.64 -16.55 0.97
N ARG A 13 -2.43 -16.89 0.52
CA ARG A 13 -1.18 -16.29 1.00
C ARG A 13 -0.28 -15.94 -0.17
N CYS A 14 0.58 -14.94 0.02
CA CYS A 14 1.74 -14.74 -0.83
C CYS A 14 2.91 -15.50 -0.20
N GLY A 15 3.35 -16.59 -0.84
CA GLY A 15 4.34 -17.52 -0.28
C GLY A 15 3.87 -18.26 0.99
N ASP A 16 4.70 -19.19 1.46
CA ASP A 16 4.35 -20.08 2.58
C ASP A 16 4.33 -19.36 3.94
N GLN A 17 5.12 -18.29 4.09
CA GLN A 17 5.26 -17.53 5.34
C GLN A 17 4.50 -16.19 5.36
N GLY A 18 3.80 -15.82 4.29
CA GLY A 18 3.01 -14.59 4.24
C GLY A 18 1.78 -14.63 5.14
N PRO A 19 1.21 -13.48 5.56
CA PRO A 19 0.01 -13.48 6.39
C PRO A 19 -1.20 -14.01 5.60
N LEU A 20 -2.14 -14.62 6.32
CA LEU A 20 -3.34 -15.17 5.69
C LEU A 20 -4.27 -14.04 5.22
N ILE A 21 -4.65 -14.09 3.95
CA ILE A 21 -5.64 -13.20 3.34
C ILE A 21 -7.02 -13.83 3.52
N GLN A 22 -7.90 -13.07 4.16
CA GLN A 22 -9.27 -13.47 4.48
C GLN A 22 -10.22 -12.37 4.05
N PHE A 23 -11.51 -12.69 4.04
CA PHE A 23 -12.57 -11.71 3.82
C PHE A 23 -12.39 -10.49 4.76
N PRO A 24 -12.51 -9.24 4.26
CA PRO A 24 -13.06 -8.83 2.96
C PRO A 24 -12.07 -8.89 1.79
N PHE A 25 -10.79 -9.18 2.03
CA PHE A 25 -9.76 -9.15 0.99
C PHE A 25 -9.75 -10.43 0.15
N ARG A 26 -9.37 -10.27 -1.11
CA ARG A 26 -9.06 -11.39 -2.03
C ARG A 26 -7.80 -11.09 -2.83
N LEU A 27 -7.15 -12.13 -3.33
CA LEU A 27 -6.06 -11.99 -4.29
C LEU A 27 -6.58 -11.71 -5.71
N LYS A 28 -5.82 -10.94 -6.46
CA LYS A 28 -5.99 -10.75 -7.91
C LYS A 28 -5.91 -12.12 -8.59
N GLY A 29 -6.90 -12.46 -9.40
CA GLY A 29 -7.05 -13.79 -10.00
C GLY A 29 -8.06 -14.70 -9.29
N GLN A 30 -8.46 -14.38 -8.06
CA GLN A 30 -9.55 -15.10 -7.38
C GLN A 30 -10.92 -14.65 -7.88
N PRO A 31 -11.93 -15.55 -7.87
CA PRO A 31 -13.31 -15.20 -8.21
C PRO A 31 -13.82 -14.00 -7.39
N HIS A 32 -14.68 -13.18 -8.01
CA HIS A 32 -15.21 -11.97 -7.36
C HIS A 32 -15.96 -12.27 -6.05
N GLN A 33 -16.63 -13.42 -5.96
CA GLN A 33 -17.35 -13.85 -4.76
C GLN A 33 -16.46 -14.18 -3.56
N CYS A 34 -15.14 -14.28 -3.74
CA CYS A 34 -14.20 -14.61 -2.66
C CYS A 34 -13.75 -13.40 -1.84
N GLY A 35 -14.19 -12.20 -2.19
CA GLY A 35 -13.88 -10.97 -1.45
C GLY A 35 -14.87 -9.87 -1.75
N TYR A 36 -14.71 -8.74 -1.08
CA TYR A 36 -15.54 -7.57 -1.30
C TYR A 36 -15.03 -6.75 -2.50
N PRO A 37 -15.90 -6.19 -3.34
CA PRO A 37 -15.49 -5.32 -4.46
C PRO A 37 -14.59 -4.17 -3.97
N GLY A 38 -13.45 -3.98 -4.63
CA GLY A 38 -12.45 -2.96 -4.24
C GLY A 38 -11.45 -3.39 -3.17
N PHE A 39 -11.62 -4.55 -2.52
CA PHE A 39 -10.67 -5.11 -1.54
C PHE A 39 -9.80 -6.18 -2.21
N VAL A 40 -9.02 -5.76 -3.21
CA VAL A 40 -8.18 -6.65 -4.01
C VAL A 40 -6.72 -6.42 -3.65
N LEU A 41 -6.02 -7.51 -3.34
CA LEU A 41 -4.60 -7.56 -3.07
C LEU A 41 -3.88 -8.32 -4.19
N SER A 42 -2.58 -8.10 -4.31
CA SER A 42 -1.72 -8.84 -5.25
C SER A 42 -0.48 -9.37 -4.56
N CYS A 43 0.16 -10.38 -5.14
CA CYS A 43 1.48 -10.83 -4.69
C CYS A 43 2.55 -10.23 -5.58
N THR A 44 3.64 -9.78 -4.98
CA THR A 44 4.86 -9.42 -5.69
C THR A 44 5.68 -10.67 -6.02
N GLU A 45 6.68 -10.53 -6.90
CA GLU A 45 7.63 -11.60 -7.23
C GLU A 45 8.40 -12.11 -6.01
N ASN A 46 8.58 -11.25 -4.99
CA ASN A 46 9.24 -11.58 -3.74
C ASN A 46 8.27 -12.15 -2.68
N ASN A 47 7.11 -12.67 -3.09
CA ASN A 47 6.08 -13.23 -2.21
C ASN A 47 5.54 -12.25 -1.15
N GLN A 48 5.57 -10.94 -1.42
CA GLN A 48 4.99 -9.94 -0.51
C GLN A 48 3.59 -9.55 -0.98
N ILE A 49 2.73 -9.19 -0.03
CA ILE A 49 1.39 -8.69 -0.34
C ILE A 49 1.47 -7.22 -0.73
N MET A 50 0.80 -6.83 -1.81
CA MET A 50 0.74 -5.47 -2.33
C MET A 50 -0.71 -5.01 -2.47
N LEU A 51 -0.98 -3.81 -1.96
CA LEU A 51 -2.20 -3.06 -2.15
C LEU A 51 -1.99 -2.04 -3.27
N GLU A 52 -2.87 -2.06 -4.28
CA GLU A 52 -2.91 -1.04 -5.33
C GLU A 52 -4.11 -0.13 -5.07
N LEU A 53 -3.84 1.15 -4.81
CA LEU A 53 -4.85 2.19 -4.64
C LEU A 53 -5.19 2.85 -5.99
N PRO A 54 -6.28 3.62 -6.07
CA PRO A 54 -6.54 4.49 -7.21
C PRO A 54 -5.32 5.36 -7.57
N VAL A 55 -5.19 5.72 -8.86
CA VAL A 55 -4.04 6.49 -9.38
C VAL A 55 -2.71 5.74 -9.26
N SER A 56 -2.76 4.41 -9.25
CA SER A 56 -1.61 3.50 -9.33
C SER A 56 -0.59 3.63 -8.19
N VAL A 57 -1.03 4.10 -7.01
CA VAL A 57 -0.19 4.06 -5.80
C VAL A 57 -0.10 2.61 -5.31
N LYS A 58 1.12 2.09 -5.23
CA LYS A 58 1.42 0.73 -4.81
C LYS A 58 2.05 0.74 -3.43
N LEU A 59 1.46 -0.02 -2.51
CA LEU A 59 1.93 -0.11 -1.13
C LEU A 59 2.12 -1.57 -0.73
N LEU A 60 3.23 -1.88 -0.09
CA LEU A 60 3.48 -3.19 0.49
C LEU A 60 2.67 -3.32 1.79
N VAL A 61 1.93 -4.41 1.93
CA VAL A 61 1.15 -4.71 3.13
C VAL A 61 2.06 -5.40 4.14
N LYS A 62 2.22 -4.78 5.31
CA LYS A 62 2.96 -5.35 6.43
C LYS A 62 2.10 -6.24 7.30
N ASN A 63 0.88 -5.81 7.56
CA ASN A 63 -0.04 -6.53 8.41
C ASN A 63 -1.49 -6.22 8.07
N ILE A 64 -2.38 -7.18 8.32
CA ILE A 64 -3.83 -7.01 8.20
C ILE A 64 -4.44 -7.38 9.55
N ILE A 65 -5.05 -6.40 10.22
CA ILE A 65 -5.66 -6.57 11.53
C ILE A 65 -7.18 -6.67 11.33
N TYR A 66 -7.68 -7.90 11.13
CA TYR A 66 -9.10 -8.14 10.84
C TYR A 66 -10.04 -7.66 11.95
N LYS A 67 -9.63 -7.74 13.22
CA LYS A 67 -10.45 -7.34 14.38
C LYS A 67 -10.79 -5.84 14.36
N SER A 68 -9.81 -4.99 14.04
CA SER A 68 -9.98 -3.53 13.93
C SER A 68 -10.30 -3.06 12.51
N ARG A 69 -10.25 -3.97 11.51
CA ARG A 69 -10.43 -3.68 10.08
C ARG A 69 -9.37 -2.72 9.53
N GLU A 70 -8.14 -2.87 10.01
CA GLU A 70 -7.01 -2.03 9.64
C GLU A 70 -6.01 -2.78 8.77
N ILE A 71 -5.38 -2.04 7.86
CA ILE A 71 -4.28 -2.53 7.06
C ILE A 71 -3.05 -1.64 7.30
N ILE A 72 -1.96 -2.27 7.72
CA ILE A 72 -0.69 -1.59 7.93
C ILE A 72 0.11 -1.74 6.65
N VAL A 73 0.46 -0.62 6.05
CA VAL A 73 1.13 -0.56 4.75
C VAL A 73 2.42 0.25 4.85
N GLN A 74 3.36 -0.05 3.98
CA GLN A 74 4.58 0.72 3.77
C GLN A 74 4.77 0.97 2.27
N ASN A 75 5.57 1.97 1.92
CA ASN A 75 5.99 2.12 0.54
C ASN A 75 7.01 1.05 0.14
N SER A 76 7.03 0.64 -1.13
CA SER A 76 8.09 -0.20 -1.69
C SER A 76 9.42 0.55 -1.77
N ASP A 77 9.37 1.85 -2.08
CA ASP A 77 10.56 2.62 -2.52
C ASP A 77 11.03 3.63 -1.44
N ASN A 78 10.65 3.43 -0.17
CA ASN A 78 10.90 4.36 0.95
C ASN A 78 10.47 5.83 0.74
N CYS A 79 9.82 6.17 -0.39
CA CYS A 79 9.40 7.52 -0.69
C CYS A 79 7.90 7.72 -0.64
N LEU A 80 7.28 7.27 0.45
CA LEU A 80 5.83 7.37 0.64
C LEU A 80 5.35 8.81 0.46
N VAL A 81 6.17 9.76 0.91
CA VAL A 81 5.89 11.20 0.88
C VAL A 81 5.67 11.75 -0.54
N ARG A 82 6.39 11.24 -1.55
CA ARG A 82 6.16 11.62 -2.96
C ARG A 82 4.83 11.08 -3.47
N GLN A 83 4.49 9.85 -3.11
CA GLN A 83 3.21 9.24 -3.49
C GLN A 83 2.02 9.92 -2.79
N LEU A 84 2.17 10.38 -1.54
CA LEU A 84 1.13 11.11 -0.81
C LEU A 84 0.68 12.39 -1.53
N ARG A 85 1.58 13.08 -2.24
CA ARG A 85 1.21 14.28 -3.03
C ARG A 85 0.17 13.96 -4.12
N ASN A 86 0.25 12.76 -4.69
CA ASN A 86 -0.61 12.32 -5.78
C ASN A 86 -1.74 11.39 -5.29
N LEU A 87 -1.81 11.12 -3.98
CA LEU A 87 -2.80 10.24 -3.41
C LEU A 87 -4.15 10.96 -3.30
N SER A 88 -5.03 10.71 -4.26
CA SER A 88 -6.45 11.09 -4.12
C SER A 88 -7.19 9.97 -3.41
N LEU A 89 -7.63 10.25 -2.17
CA LEU A 89 -8.43 9.33 -1.36
C LEU A 89 -9.93 9.44 -1.61
N ALA A 90 -10.36 10.43 -2.40
CA ALA A 90 -11.78 10.69 -2.64
C ALA A 90 -12.52 9.50 -3.26
N SER A 91 -11.80 8.61 -3.96
CA SER A 91 -12.34 7.40 -4.58
C SER A 91 -11.89 6.09 -3.91
N SER A 92 -11.23 6.16 -2.76
CA SER A 92 -10.75 4.97 -2.04
C SER A 92 -11.79 4.49 -1.02
N LEU A 93 -11.94 3.16 -0.88
CA LEU A 93 -12.75 2.55 0.19
C LEU A 93 -12.02 2.56 1.55
N PHE A 94 -10.73 2.95 1.56
CA PHE A 94 -9.90 3.01 2.75
C PHE A 94 -9.78 4.44 3.27
N GLN A 95 -9.93 4.61 4.58
CA GLN A 95 -9.57 5.84 5.28
C GLN A 95 -8.12 5.74 5.75
N PHE A 96 -7.27 6.67 5.29
CA PHE A 96 -5.87 6.69 5.71
C PHE A 96 -5.72 7.50 6.98
N LYS A 97 -5.11 6.88 7.98
CA LYS A 97 -4.56 7.58 9.14
C LYS A 97 -3.06 7.63 8.98
N PHE A 98 -2.52 8.83 8.81
CA PHE A 98 -1.09 9.06 8.87
C PHE A 98 -0.77 9.57 10.27
N GLU A 99 0.00 8.80 11.05
CA GLU A 99 0.46 9.21 12.36
C GLU A 99 1.74 10.04 12.21
N GLY A 100 1.59 11.37 12.15
CA GLY A 100 2.71 12.31 12.10
C GLY A 100 2.38 13.59 11.35
N ASN A 101 3.18 14.63 11.60
CA ASN A 101 3.14 15.86 10.82
C ASN A 101 4.18 15.78 9.70
N VAL A 102 3.75 16.05 8.46
CA VAL A 102 4.65 16.17 7.31
C VAL A 102 4.77 17.64 6.95
N THR A 103 5.99 18.16 6.97
CA THR A 103 6.30 19.51 6.49
C THR A 103 7.08 19.41 5.20
N PHE A 104 6.59 20.06 4.15
CA PHE A 104 7.27 20.12 2.85
C PHE A 104 8.13 21.39 2.78
N PHE A 105 9.40 21.24 2.39
CA PHE A 105 10.31 22.36 2.17
C PHE A 105 10.61 22.56 0.69
N ASN A 106 10.84 23.82 0.29
CA ASN A 106 11.30 24.10 -1.06
C ASN A 106 12.80 23.81 -1.17
N CYS A 107 13.14 22.81 -1.98
CA CYS A 107 14.50 22.37 -2.24
C CYS A 107 15.41 23.40 -2.91
N SER A 108 14.84 24.48 -3.46
CA SER A 108 15.62 25.56 -4.08
C SER A 108 16.49 26.31 -3.06
N LEU A 109 16.21 26.19 -1.76
CA LEU A 109 16.91 26.88 -0.67
C LEU A 109 18.19 26.18 -0.19
N LEU A 110 18.48 24.96 -0.65
CA LEU A 110 19.64 24.17 -0.19
C LEU A 110 20.98 24.57 -0.84
N LYS A 111 21.02 25.64 -1.64
CA LYS A 111 22.25 26.08 -2.32
C LYS A 111 23.24 26.82 -1.40
N THR A 112 22.87 27.19 -0.18
CA THR A 112 23.65 28.17 0.61
C THR A 112 23.94 27.79 2.05
N ALA A 113 23.77 26.53 2.47
CA ALA A 113 24.19 26.08 3.79
C ALA A 113 25.48 25.27 3.69
N GLU A 114 26.61 25.97 3.58
CA GLU A 114 27.91 25.37 3.89
C GLU A 114 27.88 24.92 5.37
N SER A 115 28.15 23.63 5.60
CA SER A 115 28.58 23.01 6.86
C SER A 115 27.81 23.43 8.13
N PHE A 116 27.09 22.50 8.77
CA PHE A 116 27.22 22.17 10.21
C PHE A 116 26.11 21.17 10.55
N ALA A 117 26.46 19.89 10.75
CA ALA A 117 25.74 18.88 11.56
C ALA A 117 24.19 18.88 11.61
N ALA A 118 23.49 19.33 10.56
CA ALA A 118 22.04 19.32 10.47
C ALA A 118 21.59 18.13 9.62
N HIS A 119 20.61 17.36 10.09
CA HIS A 119 19.98 16.30 9.32
C HIS A 119 19.66 16.78 7.90
N PHE A 120 20.32 16.19 6.90
CA PHE A 120 20.04 16.47 5.51
C PHE A 120 18.61 16.03 5.20
N ILE A 121 17.73 16.98 4.86
CA ILE A 121 16.38 16.68 4.41
C ILE A 121 16.45 16.47 2.90
N PRO A 122 16.37 15.23 2.39
CA PRO A 122 16.44 14.98 0.96
C PRO A 122 15.20 15.55 0.25
N CYS A 123 15.41 16.00 -0.97
CA CYS A 123 14.34 16.46 -1.85
C CYS A 123 13.46 15.29 -2.30
N LEU A 124 12.16 15.56 -2.51
CA LEU A 124 11.23 14.58 -3.07
C LEU A 124 11.61 14.10 -4.48
N SER A 125 12.47 14.84 -5.19
CA SER A 125 13.02 14.46 -6.50
C SER A 125 14.21 13.49 -6.43
N ILE A 126 14.75 13.26 -5.23
CA ILE A 126 15.84 12.29 -4.97
C ILE A 126 15.24 10.91 -4.64
N CYS A 127 13.92 10.86 -4.47
CA CYS A 127 13.10 9.71 -4.77
C CYS A 127 12.58 9.76 -6.22
#